data_AF-A0A2N2E0X2-F1
#
_entry.id   AF-A0A2N2E0X2-F1
#
_cell.length_a   1.000
_cell.length_b   1.000
_cell.length_c   1.000
_cell.angle_alpha   90.00
_cell.angle_beta   90.00
_cell.angle_gamma   90.00
#
_symmetry.space_group_name_H-M   'P 1'
#
loop_
_entity.id
_entity.type
_entity.pdbx_description
1 polymer ?
#
loop_
_entity_poly.entity_id
_entity_poly.type
_entity_poly.pdbx_seq_one_letter_code
_entity_poly.pdbx_strand_id
1 'polypeptide(L)'
;MKLSSFSYAFRDALRSLWRNKFMTMASIATVAISLLILGSAWLLVINSNYLATVMESELEVNIYLKDDVPREEAEGMKEVFSSIPGVAEVVFVPREE
;
A
#
# COMPACT_ATOMS: atom_id res chain seq x y z
N MET A 1 22.77 -10.43 39.85
CA MET A 1 23.73 -10.99 38.86
C MET A 1 24.61 -9.84 38.37
N LYS A 2 25.94 -9.99 38.39
CA LYS A 2 26.86 -8.89 38.04
C LYS A 2 26.83 -8.64 36.52
N LEU A 3 26.80 -7.39 36.06
CA LEU A 3 26.85 -7.02 34.63
C LEU A 3 28.04 -7.66 33.90
N SER A 4 29.14 -7.89 34.62
CA SER A 4 30.34 -8.56 34.10
C SER A 4 30.09 -10.00 33.67
N SER A 5 29.18 -10.72 34.34
CA SER A 5 28.82 -12.09 33.99
C SER A 5 28.03 -12.15 32.67
N PHE A 6 27.18 -11.14 32.41
CA PHE A 6 26.42 -11.04 31.16
C PHE A 6 27.36 -10.74 29.97
N SER A 7 28.28 -9.79 30.14
CA SER A 7 29.30 -9.47 29.12
C SER A 7 30.19 -10.68 28.79
N TYR A 8 30.59 -11.43 29.81
CA TYR A 8 31.37 -12.66 29.64
C TYR A 8 30.60 -13.71 28.82
N ALA A 9 29.34 -13.98 29.19
CA ALA A 9 28.50 -14.94 28.48
C ALA A 9 28.23 -14.53 27.02
N PHE A 10 27.99 -13.23 26.75
CA PHE A 10 27.79 -12.72 25.40
C PHE A 10 29.05 -12.87 24.53
N ARG A 11 30.23 -12.56 25.10
CA ARG A 11 31.52 -12.74 24.40
C ARG A 11 31.80 -14.20 24.07
N ASP A 12 31.46 -15.10 24.98
CA ASP A 12 31.65 -16.54 24.78
C ASP A 12 30.65 -17.11 23.76
N ALA A 13 29.40 -16.64 23.79
CA ALA A 13 28.39 -16.96 22.78
C ALA A 13 28.84 -16.53 21.38
N LEU A 14 29.28 -15.29 21.20
CA LEU A 14 29.81 -14.77 19.93
C LEU A 14 31.01 -15.60 19.43
N ARG A 15 31.94 -15.95 20.34
CA ARG A 15 33.09 -16.80 19.99
C ARG A 15 32.63 -18.19 19.54
N SER A 16 31.59 -18.76 20.14
CA SER A 16 31.04 -20.05 19.75
C SER A 16 30.36 -20.02 18.36
N LEU A 17 29.60 -18.95 18.07
CA LEU A 17 28.99 -18.70 16.77
C LEU A 17 30.05 -18.59 15.67
N TRP A 18 31.17 -17.90 15.97
CA TRP A 18 32.27 -17.73 15.02
C TRP A 18 33.11 -18.99 14.81
N ARG A 19 33.07 -19.95 15.75
CA ARG A 19 33.72 -21.25 15.57
C ARG A 19 32.87 -22.20 14.71
N ASN A 20 31.55 -22.09 14.78
CA ASN A 20 30.62 -22.91 14.00
C ASN A 20 29.89 -22.10 12.93
N LYS A 21 30.65 -21.46 12.03
CA LYS A 21 30.11 -20.49 11.06
C LYS A 21 29.09 -21.10 10.10
N PHE A 22 29.32 -22.33 9.64
CA PHE A 22 28.44 -22.97 8.64
C PHE A 22 27.01 -23.19 9.18
N MET A 23 26.87 -23.83 10.34
CA MET A 23 25.55 -24.06 10.94
C MET A 23 24.91 -22.76 11.43
N THR A 24 25.71 -21.83 11.96
CA THR A 24 25.22 -20.51 12.39
C THR A 24 24.69 -19.68 11.21
N MET A 25 25.37 -19.70 10.06
CA MET A 25 24.88 -19.02 8.87
C MET A 25 23.56 -19.62 8.37
N ALA A 26 23.43 -20.95 8.39
CA ALA A 26 22.21 -21.63 7.99
C ALA A 26 21.02 -21.25 8.89
N SER A 27 21.20 -21.22 10.22
CA SER A 27 20.12 -20.84 11.15
C SER A 27 19.77 -19.35 11.07
N ILE A 28 20.75 -18.48 10.86
CA ILE A 28 20.48 -17.05 10.63
C ILE A 28 19.70 -16.86 9.33
N ALA A 29 20.08 -17.57 8.26
CA ALA A 29 19.40 -17.48 6.97
C ALA A 29 17.93 -17.92 7.06
N THR A 30 17.63 -19.02 7.78
CA THR A 30 16.24 -19.46 7.94
C THR A 30 15.39 -18.45 8.70
N VAL A 31 15.92 -17.86 9.77
CA VAL A 31 15.25 -16.80 10.52
C VAL A 31 15.11 -15.52 9.68
N ALA A 32 16.13 -15.16 8.91
CA ALA A 32 16.07 -14.00 8.02
C ALA A 32 14.99 -14.17 6.94
N ILE A 33 14.91 -15.36 6.33
CA ILE A 33 13.88 -15.66 5.32
C ILE A 33 12.49 -15.61 5.95
N SER A 34 12.28 -16.16 7.14
CA SER A 34 10.97 -16.12 7.80
C SER A 34 10.54 -14.69 8.13
N LEU A 35 11.47 -13.87 8.63
CA LEU A 35 11.21 -12.45 8.88
C LEU A 35 10.98 -11.66 7.58
N LEU A 36 11.68 -11.98 6.50
CA LEU A 36 11.46 -11.37 5.19
C LEU A 36 10.07 -11.68 4.64
N ILE A 37 9.63 -12.94 4.73
CA ILE A 37 8.28 -13.35 4.30
C ILE A 37 7.22 -12.63 5.15
N LEU A 38 7.41 -12.58 6.47
CA LEU A 38 6.49 -11.88 7.35
C LEU A 38 6.45 -10.37 7.06
N GLY A 39 7.62 -9.76 6.90
CA GLY A 39 7.75 -8.33 6.62
C GLY A 39 7.18 -7.94 5.26
N SER A 40 7.39 -8.75 4.22
CA SER A 40 6.83 -8.50 2.90
C SER A 40 5.31 -8.61 2.91
N ALA A 41 4.75 -9.64 3.56
CA ALA A 41 3.31 -9.78 3.75
C ALA A 41 2.72 -8.57 4.50
N TRP A 42 3.39 -8.12 5.56
CA TRP A 42 2.94 -6.95 6.32
C TRP A 42 2.97 -5.68 5.46
N LEU A 43 4.06 -5.44 4.72
CA LEU A 43 4.16 -4.28 3.83
C LEU A 43 3.06 -4.28 2.75
N LEU A 44 2.75 -5.45 2.19
CA LEU A 44 1.66 -5.61 1.22
C LEU A 44 0.30 -5.23 1.83
N VAL A 45 0.01 -5.70 3.05
CA VAL A 45 -1.26 -5.38 3.72
C VAL A 45 -1.40 -3.87 3.96
N ILE A 46 -0.35 -3.22 4.46
CA ILE A 46 -0.38 -1.76 4.70
C ILE A 46 -0.50 -0.99 3.39
N ASN A 47 0.20 -1.43 2.33
CA ASN A 47 0.15 -0.77 1.02
C ASN A 47 -1.11 -1.10 0.21
N SER A 48 -1.86 -2.15 0.55
CA SER A 48 -3.05 -2.53 -0.20
C SER A 48 -4.09 -1.43 -0.26
N ASN A 49 -4.19 -0.60 0.80
CA ASN A 49 -5.09 0.55 0.81
C ASN A 49 -4.68 1.60 -0.23
N TYR A 50 -3.37 1.88 -0.35
CA TYR A 50 -2.86 2.79 -1.38
C TYR A 50 -3.11 2.25 -2.79
N LEU A 51 -2.88 0.95 -3.01
CA LEU A 51 -3.15 0.31 -4.28
C LEU A 51 -4.65 0.37 -4.67
N ALA A 52 -5.55 0.19 -3.70
CA ALA A 52 -6.98 0.31 -3.92
C ALA A 52 -7.39 1.74 -4.29
N THR A 53 -6.88 2.75 -3.58
CA THR A 53 -7.18 4.16 -3.87
C THR A 53 -6.69 4.60 -5.25
N VAL A 54 -5.51 4.14 -5.68
CA VAL A 54 -5.00 4.44 -7.02
C VAL A 54 -5.89 3.81 -8.11
N MET A 55 -6.32 2.56 -7.92
CA MET A 55 -7.23 1.89 -8.87
C MET A 55 -8.62 2.54 -8.90
N GLU A 56 -9.15 2.97 -7.75
CA GLU A 56 -10.42 3.71 -7.67
C GLU A 56 -10.34 5.06 -8.41
N SER A 57 -9.20 5.76 -8.33
CA SER A 57 -9.03 7.07 -8.96
C SER A 57 -8.98 7.03 -10.50
N GLU A 58 -8.68 5.88 -11.12
CA GLU A 58 -8.66 5.74 -12.59
C GLU A 58 -10.04 5.43 -13.19
N LEU A 59 -11.06 5.20 -12.37
CA LEU A 59 -12.41 4.89 -12.85
C LEU A 59 -13.15 6.18 -13.25
N GLU A 60 -12.98 6.57 -14.51
CA GLU A 60 -13.74 7.66 -15.13
C GLU A 60 -14.93 7.13 -15.92
N VAL A 61 -16.10 7.76 -15.75
CA VAL A 61 -17.32 7.45 -16.51
C VAL A 61 -17.67 8.65 -17.38
N ASN A 62 -17.57 8.47 -18.70
CA ASN A 62 -17.91 9.49 -19.67
C ASN A 62 -19.40 9.39 -20.05
N ILE A 63 -20.15 10.48 -19.85
CA ILE A 63 -21.56 10.59 -20.23
C ILE A 63 -21.66 11.61 -21.35
N TYR A 64 -22.17 11.17 -22.50
CA TYR A 64 -22.40 12.03 -23.65
C TYR A 64 -23.85 12.53 -23.64
N LEU A 65 -24.01 13.85 -23.75
CA LEU A 65 -25.30 14.50 -23.93
C LEU A 65 -25.65 14.54 -25.42
N LYS A 66 -26.95 14.56 -25.73
CA LYS A 66 -27.39 14.79 -27.11
C LYS A 66 -27.27 16.28 -27.47
N ASP A 67 -27.11 16.58 -28.76
CA ASP A 67 -26.85 17.93 -29.29
C ASP A 67 -27.99 18.94 -29.01
N ASP A 68 -29.17 18.45 -28.65
CA ASP A 68 -30.41 19.19 -28.43
C ASP A 68 -30.67 19.54 -26.95
N VAL A 69 -29.74 19.25 -26.03
CA VAL A 69 -29.89 19.56 -24.60
C VAL A 69 -29.51 21.03 -24.31
N PRO A 70 -30.41 21.85 -23.74
CA PRO A 70 -30.09 23.21 -23.33
C PRO A 70 -29.09 23.23 -22.16
N ARG A 71 -28.22 24.26 -22.14
CA ARG A 71 -27.13 24.39 -21.17
C ARG A 71 -27.60 24.40 -19.71
N GLU A 72 -28.77 24.97 -19.43
CA GLU A 72 -29.38 24.97 -18.09
C GLU A 72 -29.75 23.57 -17.62
N GLU A 73 -30.22 22.68 -18.52
CA GLU A 73 -30.47 21.28 -18.17
C GLU A 73 -29.17 20.51 -17.92
N ALA A 74 -28.12 20.77 -18.72
CA ALA A 74 -26.81 20.15 -18.53
C ALA A 74 -26.18 20.54 -17.19
N GLU A 75 -26.32 21.80 -16.76
CA GLU A 75 -25.87 22.26 -15.44
C GLU A 75 -26.70 21.65 -14.30
N GLY A 76 -28.01 21.49 -14.47
CA GLY A 76 -28.87 20.79 -13.49
C GLY A 76 -28.52 19.30 -13.35
N MET A 77 -28.10 18.64 -14.44
CA MET A 77 -27.65 17.25 -14.41
C MET A 77 -26.37 17.08 -13.59
N LYS A 78 -25.47 18.08 -13.57
CA LYS A 78 -24.26 18.05 -12.75
C LYS A 78 -24.57 17.90 -11.27
N GLU A 79 -25.56 18.64 -10.76
CA GLU A 79 -25.98 18.53 -9.35
C GLU A 79 -26.56 17.16 -9.03
N VAL A 80 -27.37 16.61 -9.93
CA VAL A 80 -27.96 15.27 -9.79
C VAL A 80 -26.85 14.21 -9.73
N PHE A 81 -25.88 14.25 -10.64
CA PHE A 81 -24.77 13.28 -10.63
C PHE A 81 -23.85 13.45 -9.43
N SER A 82 -23.60 14.69 -8.99
CA SER A 82 -22.79 14.96 -7.80
C SER A 82 -23.46 14.49 -6.50
N SER A 83 -24.78 14.33 -6.50
CA SER A 83 -25.55 13.83 -5.35
C SER A 83 -25.54 12.29 -5.21
N ILE A 84 -24.99 11.57 -6.19
CA ILE A 84 -24.94 10.11 -6.16
C ILE A 84 -23.84 9.64 -5.19
N PRO A 85 -24.16 8.75 -4.23
CA PRO A 85 -23.16 8.19 -3.31
C PRO A 85 -22.07 7.43 -4.07
N GLY A 86 -20.81 7.82 -3.86
CA GLY A 86 -19.64 7.19 -4.51
C GLY A 86 -19.09 7.96 -5.72
N VAL A 87 -19.73 9.07 -6.13
CA VAL A 87 -19.17 9.98 -7.12
C VAL A 87 -18.20 10.95 -6.43
N ALA A 88 -16.94 10.95 -6.84
CA ALA A 88 -15.92 11.83 -6.28
C ALA A 88 -15.96 13.24 -6.89
N GLU A 89 -16.12 13.33 -8.22
CA GLU A 89 -16.11 14.59 -8.96
C GLU A 89 -16.94 14.47 -10.26
N VAL A 90 -17.57 15.57 -10.67
CA VAL A 90 -18.28 15.68 -11.95
C VAL A 90 -17.76 16.90 -12.70
N VAL A 91 -17.10 16.67 -13.84
CA VAL A 91 -16.55 17.71 -14.71
C VAL A 91 -17.39 17.79 -15.98
N PHE A 92 -17.83 18.99 -16.35
CA PHE A 92 -18.50 19.24 -17.62
C PHE A 92 -17.45 19.58 -18.68
N VAL A 93 -17.35 18.76 -19.72
CA VAL A 93 -16.44 18.97 -20.85
C VAL A 93 -17.25 19.51 -22.03
N PRO A 94 -17.05 20.76 -22.47
CA PRO A 94 -17.71 21.31 -23.65
C PRO A 94 -17.13 20.69 -24.94
N ARG A 95 -17.95 20.59 -25.98
CA ARG A 95 -17.58 19.98 -27.29
C ARG A 95 -16.45 20.73 -28.04
N GLU A 96 -16.01 21.87 -27.52
CA GLU A 96 -15.01 22.76 -28.13
C GLU A 96 -13.56 22.50 -27.63
N GLU A 97 -13.39 21.64 -26.62
CA GLU A 97 -12.10 21.03 -26.22
C GLU A 97 -11.88 19.67 -26.92
#